data_AF-A0A955F2Q9-F1
#
_entry.id   AF-A0A955F2Q9-F1
#
_cell.length_a   1.000
_cell.length_b   1.000
_cell.length_c   1.000
_cell.angle_alpha   90.00
_cell.angle_beta   90.00
_cell.angle_gamma   90.00
#
_symmetry.space_group_name_H-M   'P 1'
#
loop_
_entity.id
_entity.type
_entity.pdbx_description
1 polymer ?
#
loop_
_entity_poly.entity_id
_entity_poly.type
_entity_poly.pdbx_seq_one_letter_code
_entity_poly.pdbx_strand_id
1 'polypeptide(L)'
;MQTSCIREQAGSALLVSVIGVFLLMGFTVATMSVVNSHGKEHLSAYEGLRCMYIAELGIERANLDLNMQGDGNLGTQAAYVPLDYGEFWVTSVMNPDGSYLITSRARLNQVSKTVQAVTTTVQSVFHHALFAGNESQDPNYVLELGGVGQKADSVTGDVYSGQDLDVSGAAVISGEARVVGLATGTAATAVPPQPIPDIAGMAYATNHDVDVAAEFAGAVYASDDTGGTAWQLPATNPAHVFRKNPSNRTTETAGTTKDDYFLEDPYEPVGSDVGQDGSNPHWISFDTGAGATTIERVYYIDGNLWLHNYQTYSLRIRALANGSKVTLAVVGNIYISDNLFYGDPAQDGIALVAVKDPNVADSGNIYFGDPAFGTLEQMYGFMYAQNNFYDLNLGTAASRPIYLKGTMSAGNHVSIQRSKGNARTKLVIEHDTRIADGSLRIPGVPQQGGTVSRYAIRSWIRASGDDE
;
A
#
# COMPACT_ATOMS: atom_id res chain seq x y z
N MET A 1 -5.74 75.53 73.24
CA MET A 1 -5.91 74.06 73.33
C MET A 1 -6.33 73.38 72.02
N GLN A 2 -6.77 74.09 70.97
CA GLN A 2 -7.15 73.47 69.68
C GLN A 2 -5.98 73.20 68.71
N THR A 3 -4.82 73.83 68.90
CA THR A 3 -3.66 73.70 68.00
C THR A 3 -2.75 72.50 68.29
N SER A 4 -2.85 71.86 69.46
CA SER A 4 -2.10 70.63 69.79
C SER A 4 -2.75 69.37 69.22
N CYS A 5 -4.08 69.32 69.14
CA CYS A 5 -4.84 68.17 68.62
C CYS A 5 -4.62 67.93 67.10
N ILE A 6 -4.47 69.01 66.32
CA ILE A 6 -4.22 68.93 64.87
C ILE A 6 -2.80 68.40 64.56
N ARG A 7 -1.82 68.67 65.43
CA ARG A 7 -0.42 68.24 65.24
C ARG A 7 -0.23 66.75 65.52
N GLU A 8 -0.94 66.19 66.50
CA GLU A 8 -0.92 64.75 66.78
C GLU A 8 -1.66 63.93 65.70
N GLN A 9 -2.76 64.46 65.14
CA GLN A 9 -3.45 63.81 64.02
C GLN A 9 -2.67 63.86 62.71
N ALA A 10 -1.93 64.94 62.44
CA ALA A 10 -1.07 65.04 61.25
C ALA A 10 0.14 64.08 61.31
N GLY A 11 0.72 63.89 62.50
CA GLY A 11 1.85 62.97 62.70
C GLY A 11 1.47 61.49 62.54
N SER A 12 0.30 61.09 63.04
CA SER A 12 -0.19 59.71 62.87
C SER A 12 -0.62 59.42 61.43
N ALA A 13 -1.25 60.38 60.74
CA ALA A 13 -1.60 60.25 59.33
C ALA A 13 -0.34 60.08 58.44
N LEU A 14 0.73 60.84 58.70
CA LEU A 14 2.00 60.69 57.98
C LEU A 14 2.62 59.30 58.21
N LEU A 15 2.62 58.80 59.45
CA LEU A 15 3.18 57.49 59.78
C LEU A 15 2.42 56.35 59.10
N VAL A 16 1.08 56.38 59.14
CA VAL A 16 0.23 55.43 58.43
C VAL A 16 0.43 55.52 56.91
N SER A 17 0.58 56.73 56.35
CA SER A 17 0.86 56.90 54.92
C SER A 17 2.20 56.27 54.54
N VAL A 18 3.26 56.48 55.33
CA VAL A 18 4.59 55.91 55.08
C VAL A 18 4.55 54.38 55.17
N ILE A 19 3.88 53.82 56.19
CA ILE A 19 3.68 52.37 56.31
C ILE A 19 2.91 51.82 55.09
N GLY A 20 1.85 52.52 54.66
CA GLY A 20 1.08 52.17 53.48
C GLY A 20 1.93 52.15 52.21
N VAL A 21 2.79 53.14 52.00
CA VAL A 21 3.71 53.20 50.85
C VAL A 21 4.73 52.05 50.89
N PHE A 22 5.30 51.71 52.06
CA PHE A 22 6.20 50.56 52.17
C PHE A 22 5.51 49.22 51.91
N LEU A 23 4.27 49.04 52.39
CA LEU A 23 3.48 47.84 52.10
C LEU A 23 3.17 47.71 50.60
N LEU A 24 2.78 48.81 49.95
CA LEU A 24 2.53 48.84 48.51
C LEU A 24 3.80 48.57 47.69
N MET A 25 4.94 49.13 48.10
CA MET A 25 6.23 48.81 47.48
C MET A 25 6.59 47.32 47.64
N GLY A 26 6.42 46.77 48.85
CA GLY A 26 6.64 45.34 49.10
C GLY A 26 5.76 44.44 48.23
N PHE A 27 4.47 44.79 48.08
CA PHE A 27 3.54 44.06 47.23
C PHE A 27 3.91 44.16 45.74
N THR A 28 4.39 45.33 45.29
CA THR A 28 4.84 45.54 43.91
C THR A 28 6.07 44.70 43.58
N VAL A 29 7.05 44.62 44.51
CA VAL A 29 8.24 43.79 44.33
C VAL A 29 7.88 42.29 44.32
N ALA A 30 6.98 41.86 45.21
CA ALA A 30 6.52 40.47 45.25
C ALA A 30 5.80 40.06 43.95
N THR A 31 4.87 40.89 43.46
CA THR A 31 4.14 40.63 42.20
C THR A 31 5.05 40.64 40.98
N MET A 32 6.01 41.57 40.88
CA MET A 32 7.04 41.55 39.83
C MET A 32 7.91 40.29 39.88
N SER A 33 8.26 39.80 41.08
CA SER A 33 9.01 38.55 41.23
C SER A 33 8.22 37.34 40.71
N VAL A 34 6.91 37.26 41.00
CA VAL A 34 6.03 36.19 40.51
C VAL A 34 5.87 36.26 38.99
N VAL A 35 5.64 37.45 38.42
CA VAL A 35 5.53 37.64 36.96
C VAL A 35 6.84 37.26 36.26
N ASN A 36 7.98 37.63 36.81
CA ASN A 36 9.29 37.24 36.27
C ASN A 36 9.53 35.74 36.39
N SER A 37 9.08 35.09 37.47
CA SER A 37 9.15 33.62 37.62
C SER A 37 8.31 32.93 36.56
N HIS A 38 7.03 33.33 36.41
CA HIS A 38 6.15 32.77 35.39
C HIS A 38 6.62 33.08 33.98
N GLY A 39 7.18 34.26 33.72
CA GLY A 39 7.77 34.60 32.42
C GLY A 39 8.92 33.67 32.05
N LYS A 40 9.78 33.33 33.01
CA LYS A 40 10.87 32.36 32.83
C LYS A 40 10.35 30.94 32.64
N GLU A 41 9.34 30.53 33.40
CA GLU A 41 8.67 29.22 33.24
C GLU A 41 8.03 29.09 31.87
N HIS A 42 7.30 30.12 31.41
CA HIS A 42 6.68 30.13 30.08
C HIS A 42 7.70 30.10 28.95
N LEU A 43 8.79 30.88 29.05
CA LEU A 43 9.86 30.85 28.06
C LEU A 43 10.53 29.47 28.02
N SER A 44 10.83 28.88 29.17
CA SER A 44 11.42 27.55 29.30
C SER A 44 10.49 26.46 28.73
N ALA A 45 9.20 26.53 29.02
CA ALA A 45 8.21 25.60 28.45
C ALA A 45 8.10 25.74 26.92
N TYR A 46 8.13 26.97 26.41
CA TYR A 46 8.11 27.24 24.97
C TYR A 46 9.38 26.73 24.27
N GLU A 47 10.56 26.98 24.84
CA GLU A 47 11.83 26.43 24.36
C GLU A 47 11.85 24.91 24.42
N GLY A 48 11.31 24.30 25.48
CA GLY A 48 11.15 22.86 25.61
C GLY A 48 10.26 22.25 24.54
N LEU A 49 9.14 22.89 24.20
CA LEU A 49 8.26 22.46 23.12
C LEU A 49 8.98 22.54 21.76
N ARG A 50 9.69 23.64 21.48
CA ARG A 50 10.46 23.78 20.23
C ARG A 50 11.58 22.75 20.13
N CYS A 51 12.28 22.50 21.23
CA CYS A 51 13.32 21.49 21.32
C CYS A 51 12.73 20.09 21.05
N MET A 52 11.52 19.79 21.53
CA MET A 52 10.81 18.55 21.20
C MET A 52 10.55 18.40 19.69
N TYR A 53 10.01 19.43 19.04
CA TYR A 53 9.77 19.40 17.59
C TYR A 53 11.06 19.20 16.78
N ILE A 54 12.18 19.77 17.24
CA ILE A 54 13.48 19.57 16.60
C ILE A 54 13.94 18.11 16.76
N ALA A 55 13.70 17.49 17.93
CA ALA A 55 14.03 16.09 18.15
C ALA A 55 13.18 15.17 17.26
N GLU A 56 11.88 15.44 17.13
CA GLU A 56 10.97 14.73 16.22
C GLU A 56 11.43 14.84 14.75
N LEU A 57 11.83 16.02 14.29
CA LEU A 57 12.41 16.21 12.96
C LEU A 57 13.70 15.39 12.76
N GLY A 58 14.50 15.23 13.82
CA GLY A 58 15.66 14.35 13.79
C GLY A 58 15.29 12.89 13.56
N ILE A 59 14.22 12.39 14.20
CA ILE A 59 13.69 11.04 13.94
C ILE A 59 13.26 10.91 12.47
N GLU A 60 12.51 11.87 11.94
CA GLU A 60 12.06 11.84 10.54
C GLU A 60 13.22 11.82 9.55
N ARG A 61 14.26 12.64 9.78
CA ARG A 61 15.46 12.66 8.94
C ARG A 61 16.25 11.38 9.02
N ALA A 62 16.39 10.77 10.19
CA ALA A 62 17.06 9.48 10.34
C ALA A 62 16.27 8.35 9.66
N ASN A 63 14.94 8.41 9.73
CA ASN A 63 14.08 7.48 9.01
C ASN A 63 14.23 7.63 7.49
N LEU A 64 14.36 8.86 6.99
CA LEU A 64 14.66 9.13 5.58
C LEU A 64 16.05 8.60 5.19
N ASP A 65 17.06 8.77 6.04
CA ASP A 65 18.42 8.24 5.80
C ASP A 65 18.42 6.71 5.72
N LEU A 66 17.74 6.02 6.65
CA LEU A 66 17.50 4.58 6.58
C LEU A 66 16.77 4.18 5.28
N ASN A 67 15.77 4.96 4.86
CA ASN A 67 15.05 4.78 3.58
C ASN A 67 15.91 5.09 2.34
N MET A 68 17.13 5.58 2.51
CA MET A 68 18.13 5.75 1.45
C MET A 68 19.31 4.78 1.61
N GLN A 69 19.15 3.72 2.40
CA GLN A 69 20.20 2.73 2.74
C GLN A 69 21.36 3.30 3.57
N GLY A 70 21.14 4.44 4.23
CA GLY A 70 22.02 4.94 5.29
C GLY A 70 21.89 4.12 6.56
N ASP A 71 22.63 4.50 7.60
CA ASP A 71 22.60 3.84 8.91
C ASP A 71 21.63 4.51 9.89
N GLY A 72 21.04 5.65 9.52
CA GLY A 72 20.15 6.46 10.35
C GLY A 72 20.88 7.33 11.38
N ASN A 73 22.21 7.33 11.41
CA ASN A 73 22.99 8.19 12.30
C ASN A 73 23.17 9.57 11.67
N LEU A 74 22.82 10.63 12.40
CA LEU A 74 22.91 12.00 11.90
C LEU A 74 23.63 12.88 12.92
N GLY A 75 24.81 13.39 12.55
CA GLY A 75 25.66 14.15 13.46
C GLY A 75 26.18 13.31 14.63
N THR A 76 26.72 13.99 15.65
CA THR A 76 27.20 13.36 16.88
C THR A 76 27.02 14.30 18.07
N GLN A 77 27.21 13.81 19.29
CA GLN A 77 27.24 14.65 20.49
C GLN A 77 28.28 15.77 20.43
N ALA A 78 29.37 15.62 19.66
CA ALA A 78 30.39 16.64 19.47
C ALA A 78 30.12 17.57 18.28
N ALA A 79 29.23 17.18 17.37
CA ALA A 79 28.94 17.90 16.12
C ALA A 79 27.45 17.70 15.75
N TYR A 80 26.59 18.57 16.29
CA TYR A 80 25.17 18.53 16.00
C TYR A 80 24.89 18.98 14.55
N VAL A 81 23.79 18.49 13.99
CA VAL A 81 23.23 18.97 12.72
C VAL A 81 22.48 20.28 12.98
N PRO A 82 22.93 21.42 12.41
CA PRO A 82 22.29 22.70 12.66
C PRO A 82 20.97 22.85 11.89
N LEU A 83 20.05 23.58 12.49
CA LEU A 83 18.83 24.13 11.91
C LEU A 83 18.76 25.63 12.24
N ASP A 84 17.92 26.39 11.54
CA ASP A 84 17.80 27.84 11.75
C ASP A 84 17.39 28.23 13.19
N TYR A 85 16.79 27.30 13.93
CA TYR A 85 16.21 27.52 15.25
C TYR A 85 16.60 26.46 16.28
N GLY A 86 17.74 25.80 16.10
CA GLY A 86 18.31 24.86 17.06
C GLY A 86 19.16 23.80 16.37
N GLU A 87 19.46 22.73 17.06
CA GLU A 87 20.35 21.70 16.54
C GLU A 87 19.95 20.32 17.09
N PHE A 88 20.28 19.26 16.37
CA PHE A 88 20.01 17.90 16.83
C PHE A 88 21.12 16.93 16.42
N TRP A 89 21.16 15.77 17.04
CA TRP A 89 21.87 14.62 16.51
C TRP A 89 21.09 13.35 16.80
N VAL A 90 21.36 12.30 16.03
CA VAL A 90 20.59 11.06 16.05
C VAL A 90 21.54 9.88 16.10
N THR A 91 21.22 8.92 16.96
CA THR A 91 21.76 7.55 16.88
C THR A 91 20.69 6.58 16.47
N SER A 92 21.05 5.61 15.65
CA SER A 92 20.19 4.53 15.21
C SER A 92 20.85 3.19 15.56
N VAL A 93 20.11 2.30 16.23
CA VAL A 93 20.60 0.98 16.64
C VAL A 93 19.66 -0.09 16.12
N MET A 94 20.17 -1.02 15.31
CA MET A 94 19.40 -2.16 14.82
C MET A 94 19.18 -3.18 15.95
N ASN A 95 17.92 -3.55 16.16
CA ASN A 95 17.49 -4.59 17.08
C ASN A 95 17.60 -5.99 16.42
N PRO A 96 17.62 -7.08 17.21
CA PRO A 96 17.68 -8.44 16.68
C PRO A 96 16.51 -8.83 15.76
N ASP A 97 15.37 -8.14 15.87
CA ASP A 97 14.17 -8.35 15.05
C ASP A 97 14.19 -7.55 13.73
N GLY A 98 15.31 -6.88 13.42
CA GLY A 98 15.47 -6.05 12.22
C GLY A 98 14.83 -4.66 12.30
N SER A 99 14.20 -4.32 13.43
CA SER A 99 13.76 -2.94 13.71
C SER A 99 14.95 -2.05 14.10
N TYR A 100 14.78 -0.73 14.04
CA TYR A 100 15.78 0.24 14.53
C TYR A 100 15.22 1.03 15.69
N LEU A 101 15.99 1.16 16.76
CA LEU A 101 15.76 2.17 17.79
C LEU A 101 16.50 3.45 17.40
N ILE A 102 15.74 4.45 16.99
CA ILE A 102 16.25 5.79 16.67
C ILE A 102 16.12 6.67 17.92
N THR A 103 17.22 7.27 18.36
CA THR A 103 17.26 8.22 19.47
C THR A 103 17.74 9.56 18.94
N SER A 104 16.85 10.55 18.92
CA SER A 104 17.15 11.92 18.52
C SER A 104 17.26 12.82 19.75
N ARG A 105 18.36 13.57 19.84
CA ARG A 105 18.61 14.54 20.90
C ARG A 105 18.73 15.92 20.29
N ALA A 106 17.82 16.80 20.68
CA ALA A 106 17.80 18.18 20.24
C ALA A 106 18.30 19.12 21.34
N ARG A 107 18.86 20.25 20.91
CA ARG A 107 19.24 21.36 21.76
C ARG A 107 18.74 22.68 21.18
N LEU A 108 18.18 23.51 22.05
CA LEU A 108 17.86 24.90 21.78
C LEU A 108 18.27 25.72 23.01
N ASN A 109 19.24 26.60 22.85
CA ASN A 109 19.83 27.37 23.94
C ASN A 109 20.38 26.45 25.05
N GLN A 110 19.79 26.53 26.25
CA GLN A 110 20.13 25.69 27.40
C GLN A 110 19.16 24.52 27.61
N VAL A 111 18.14 24.38 26.74
CA VAL A 111 17.15 23.30 26.85
C VAL A 111 17.53 22.17 25.91
N SER A 112 17.57 20.96 26.45
CA SER A 112 17.77 19.71 25.71
C SER A 112 16.52 18.84 25.83
N LYS A 113 16.18 18.12 24.75
CA LYS A 113 15.12 17.10 24.76
C LYS A 113 15.52 15.90 23.91
N THR A 114 15.21 14.72 24.43
CA THR A 114 15.45 13.43 23.79
C THR A 114 14.12 12.76 23.41
N VAL A 115 14.02 12.34 22.16
CA VAL A 115 12.92 11.52 21.63
C VAL A 115 13.48 10.20 21.14
N GLN A 116 12.76 9.12 21.41
CA GLN A 116 13.08 7.80 20.87
C GLN A 116 11.92 7.28 20.03
N ALA A 117 12.25 6.62 18.92
CA ALA A 117 11.30 5.95 18.06
C ALA A 117 11.81 4.56 17.69
N VAL A 118 10.91 3.58 17.62
CA VAL A 118 11.22 2.28 17.03
C VAL A 118 10.68 2.28 15.61
N THR A 119 11.53 2.03 14.63
CA THR A 119 11.13 1.94 13.22
C THR A 119 11.32 0.52 12.70
N THR A 120 10.42 0.06 11.84
CA THR A 120 10.48 -1.29 11.25
C THR A 120 10.41 -1.19 9.75
N THR A 121 11.13 -2.05 9.03
CA THR A 121 10.97 -2.20 7.58
C THR A 121 9.54 -2.61 7.24
N VAL A 122 8.83 -1.76 6.53
CA VAL A 122 7.55 -2.06 5.89
C VAL A 122 7.83 -2.40 4.44
N GLN A 123 7.69 -3.66 4.12
CA GLN A 123 7.68 -4.13 2.75
C GLN A 123 6.36 -3.69 2.10
N SER A 124 6.42 -3.21 0.86
CA SER A 124 5.20 -3.00 0.07
C SER A 124 4.53 -4.34 -0.22
N VAL A 125 3.23 -4.34 -0.46
CA VAL A 125 2.50 -5.55 -0.86
C VAL A 125 3.05 -6.23 -2.11
N PHE A 126 3.76 -5.49 -2.96
CA PHE A 126 4.40 -6.01 -4.17
C PHE A 126 5.80 -6.63 -3.91
N HIS A 127 6.32 -6.54 -2.68
CA HIS A 127 7.56 -7.23 -2.27
C HIS A 127 7.32 -8.70 -1.94
N HIS A 128 6.07 -9.08 -1.66
CA HIS A 128 5.71 -10.46 -1.39
C HIS A 128 5.23 -11.12 -2.67
N ALA A 129 5.60 -12.38 -2.86
CA ALA A 129 4.96 -13.23 -3.85
C ALA A 129 3.46 -13.37 -3.54
N LEU A 130 3.16 -13.52 -2.23
CA LEU A 130 1.83 -13.69 -1.69
C LEU A 130 1.64 -12.84 -0.43
N PHE A 131 0.67 -11.94 -0.43
CA PHE A 131 0.32 -11.11 0.72
C PHE A 131 -1.16 -11.25 1.06
N ALA A 132 -1.48 -11.58 2.31
CA ALA A 132 -2.85 -11.57 2.83
C ALA A 132 -2.93 -10.68 4.08
N GLY A 133 -3.53 -9.50 3.96
CA GLY A 133 -3.46 -8.46 5.00
C GLY A 133 -4.36 -8.66 6.22
N ASN A 134 -5.47 -9.38 6.09
CA ASN A 134 -6.51 -9.51 7.11
C ASN A 134 -7.04 -8.16 7.64
N GLU A 135 -7.31 -7.19 6.75
CA GLU A 135 -7.88 -5.88 7.11
C GLU A 135 -9.15 -5.99 7.97
N SER A 136 -9.98 -7.01 7.73
CA SER A 136 -11.21 -7.25 8.52
C SER A 136 -10.96 -7.69 9.96
N GLN A 137 -9.69 -7.98 10.32
CA GLN A 137 -9.29 -8.48 11.64
C GLN A 137 -9.99 -9.78 12.01
N ASP A 138 -10.23 -10.67 11.03
CA ASP A 138 -10.83 -11.98 11.32
C ASP A 138 -9.83 -12.81 12.16
N PRO A 139 -10.14 -13.12 13.43
CA PRO A 139 -9.23 -13.87 14.29
C PRO A 139 -9.08 -15.34 13.87
N ASN A 140 -9.97 -15.84 13.00
CA ASN A 140 -9.96 -17.21 12.51
C ASN A 140 -9.39 -17.34 11.10
N TYR A 141 -8.88 -16.24 10.52
CA TYR A 141 -8.29 -16.30 9.20
C TYR A 141 -7.02 -17.15 9.20
N VAL A 142 -6.95 -18.11 8.29
CA VAL A 142 -5.77 -18.93 8.03
C VAL A 142 -5.44 -18.83 6.56
N LEU A 143 -4.23 -18.37 6.24
CA LEU A 143 -3.70 -18.51 4.89
C LEU A 143 -3.26 -19.96 4.69
N GLU A 144 -4.02 -20.73 3.91
CA GLU A 144 -3.74 -22.14 3.67
C GLU A 144 -2.92 -22.35 2.39
N LEU A 145 -1.76 -22.99 2.51
CA LEU A 145 -0.99 -23.55 1.39
C LEU A 145 -0.87 -25.06 1.59
N GLY A 146 -1.05 -25.85 0.53
CA GLY A 146 -1.06 -27.29 0.72
C GLY A 146 -1.00 -28.14 -0.54
N GLY A 147 -1.48 -29.37 -0.41
CA GLY A 147 -1.56 -30.36 -1.50
C GLY A 147 -0.43 -31.39 -1.44
N VAL A 148 -0.54 -32.42 -2.27
CA VAL A 148 0.42 -33.54 -2.31
C VAL A 148 0.88 -33.81 -3.75
N GLY A 149 2.11 -34.29 -3.91
CA GLY A 149 2.67 -34.65 -5.22
C GLY A 149 2.57 -33.49 -6.23
N GLN A 150 2.03 -33.78 -7.42
CA GLN A 150 1.89 -32.79 -8.49
C GLN A 150 0.84 -31.70 -8.23
N LYS A 151 0.01 -31.85 -7.19
CA LYS A 151 -1.02 -30.86 -6.80
C LYS A 151 -0.62 -29.98 -5.61
N ALA A 152 0.61 -30.11 -5.13
CA ALA A 152 1.16 -29.27 -4.07
C ALA A 152 1.46 -27.85 -4.56
N ASP A 153 1.12 -26.86 -3.74
CA ASP A 153 1.42 -25.46 -4.00
C ASP A 153 2.92 -25.20 -3.97
N SER A 154 3.35 -24.20 -4.72
CA SER A 154 4.73 -23.73 -4.71
C SER A 154 4.74 -22.22 -4.81
N VAL A 155 5.35 -21.55 -3.84
CA VAL A 155 5.55 -20.11 -3.85
C VAL A 155 7.05 -19.84 -3.87
N THR A 156 7.54 -19.13 -4.87
CA THR A 156 8.91 -18.64 -4.96
C THR A 156 8.89 -17.15 -4.68
N GLY A 157 9.51 -16.72 -3.57
CA GLY A 157 9.42 -15.38 -3.00
C GLY A 157 8.74 -15.35 -1.64
N ASP A 158 8.70 -14.16 -1.03
CA ASP A 158 8.22 -13.97 0.34
C ASP A 158 6.69 -14.14 0.47
N VAL A 159 6.25 -14.63 1.62
CA VAL A 159 4.84 -14.84 1.96
C VAL A 159 4.50 -14.10 3.25
N TYR A 160 3.42 -13.32 3.24
CA TYR A 160 2.90 -12.65 4.42
C TYR A 160 1.44 -13.05 4.71
N SER A 161 1.16 -13.39 5.96
CA SER A 161 -0.20 -13.54 6.50
C SER A 161 -0.44 -12.60 7.69
N GLY A 162 -1.52 -11.82 7.59
CA GLY A 162 -2.01 -10.93 8.64
C GLY A 162 -2.69 -11.66 9.81
N GLN A 163 -2.79 -12.99 9.76
CA GLN A 163 -3.24 -13.84 10.87
C GLN A 163 -2.43 -15.14 10.90
N ASP A 164 -3.04 -16.31 10.77
CA ASP A 164 -2.36 -17.61 10.81
C ASP A 164 -1.90 -18.04 9.40
N LEU A 165 -0.94 -18.97 9.34
CA LEU A 165 -0.42 -19.57 8.13
C LEU A 165 -0.34 -21.10 8.31
N ASP A 166 -1.07 -21.88 7.50
CA ASP A 166 -0.97 -23.34 7.49
C ASP A 166 -0.34 -23.82 6.18
N VAL A 167 0.90 -24.31 6.25
CA VAL A 167 1.59 -24.96 5.12
C VAL A 167 1.57 -26.47 5.34
N SER A 168 0.83 -27.19 4.52
CA SER A 168 0.58 -28.62 4.72
C SER A 168 0.96 -29.50 3.52
N GLY A 169 1.03 -30.81 3.72
CA GLY A 169 1.33 -31.77 2.65
C GLY A 169 2.75 -31.61 2.10
N ALA A 170 2.86 -31.39 0.79
CA ALA A 170 4.11 -31.18 0.06
C ALA A 170 4.21 -29.74 -0.50
N ALA A 171 3.41 -28.80 0.02
CA ALA A 171 3.53 -27.39 -0.37
C ALA A 171 4.88 -26.82 0.07
N VAL A 172 5.43 -25.91 -0.74
CA VAL A 172 6.75 -25.31 -0.49
C VAL A 172 6.69 -23.80 -0.65
N ILE A 173 7.30 -23.09 0.30
CA ILE A 173 7.66 -21.67 0.20
C ILE A 173 9.18 -21.60 0.02
N SER A 174 9.63 -21.01 -1.07
CA SER A 174 11.03 -20.72 -1.39
C SER A 174 11.28 -19.21 -1.23
N GLY A 175 11.20 -18.74 0.01
CA GLY A 175 11.30 -17.34 0.43
C GLY A 175 11.12 -17.22 1.95
N GLU A 176 11.00 -16.00 2.48
CA GLU A 176 10.69 -15.79 3.90
C GLU A 176 9.17 -15.85 4.14
N ALA A 177 8.73 -16.63 5.13
CA ALA A 177 7.36 -16.60 5.61
C ALA A 177 7.25 -15.69 6.83
N ARG A 178 6.29 -14.75 6.81
CA ARG A 178 6.01 -13.81 7.89
C ARG A 178 4.55 -13.90 8.29
N VAL A 179 4.29 -13.93 9.60
CA VAL A 179 2.95 -14.21 10.14
C VAL A 179 2.68 -13.36 11.38
N VAL A 180 1.44 -12.91 11.56
CA VAL A 180 1.03 -12.21 12.80
C VAL A 180 0.65 -13.21 13.89
N GLY A 181 -0.06 -14.26 13.51
CA GLY A 181 -0.50 -15.35 14.39
C GLY A 181 0.47 -16.53 14.40
N LEU A 182 -0.06 -17.73 14.25
CA LEU A 182 0.68 -18.98 14.28
C LEU A 182 1.00 -19.47 12.87
N ALA A 183 2.21 -19.99 12.67
CA ALA A 183 2.58 -20.75 11.48
C ALA A 183 2.66 -22.25 11.80
N THR A 184 2.03 -23.08 10.97
CA THR A 184 2.13 -24.54 11.01
C THR A 184 2.75 -25.09 9.73
N GLY A 185 3.60 -26.11 9.89
CA GLY A 185 4.24 -26.85 8.79
C GLY A 185 5.32 -26.10 7.99
N THR A 186 5.62 -24.85 8.33
CA THR A 186 6.80 -24.11 7.87
C THR A 186 7.40 -23.28 9.00
N ALA A 187 8.68 -22.90 8.90
CA ALA A 187 9.25 -21.87 9.75
C ALA A 187 8.77 -20.48 9.27
N ALA A 188 8.33 -19.63 10.19
CA ALA A 188 7.92 -18.26 9.88
C ALA A 188 8.40 -17.29 10.96
N THR A 189 8.68 -16.05 10.56
CA THR A 189 9.00 -14.94 11.45
C THR A 189 7.70 -14.34 11.97
N ALA A 190 7.51 -14.31 13.29
CA ALA A 190 6.40 -13.57 13.89
C ALA A 190 6.65 -12.07 13.73
N VAL A 191 5.72 -11.36 13.09
CA VAL A 191 5.82 -9.92 12.80
C VAL A 191 4.55 -9.20 13.25
N PRO A 192 4.62 -7.89 13.55
CA PRO A 192 3.40 -7.10 13.72
C PRO A 192 2.58 -7.06 12.42
N PRO A 193 1.29 -6.69 12.50
CA PRO A 193 0.48 -6.38 11.32
C PRO A 193 1.21 -5.38 10.41
N GLN A 194 1.36 -5.73 9.14
CA GLN A 194 1.90 -4.83 8.13
C GLN A 194 0.77 -3.92 7.63
N PRO A 195 1.03 -2.62 7.42
CA PRO A 195 0.04 -1.74 6.86
C PRO A 195 -0.32 -2.20 5.44
N ILE A 196 -1.62 -2.27 5.18
CA ILE A 196 -2.13 -2.41 3.82
C ILE A 196 -1.86 -1.10 3.03
N PRO A 197 -1.63 -1.17 1.72
CA PRO A 197 -1.46 0.01 0.89
C PRO A 197 -2.67 0.93 1.00
N ASP A 198 -2.42 2.22 1.11
CA ASP A 198 -3.48 3.23 1.06
C ASP A 198 -3.94 3.42 -0.39
N ILE A 199 -4.76 2.48 -0.87
CA ILE A 199 -5.37 2.53 -2.20
C ILE A 199 -6.28 3.75 -2.34
N ALA A 200 -6.96 4.16 -1.26
CA ALA A 200 -7.77 5.37 -1.26
C ALA A 200 -6.90 6.62 -1.52
N GLY A 201 -5.73 6.69 -0.88
CA GLY A 201 -4.73 7.74 -1.07
C GLY A 201 -4.11 7.79 -2.47
N MET A 202 -4.12 6.68 -3.22
CA MET A 202 -3.72 6.69 -4.64
C MET A 202 -4.68 7.50 -5.51
N ALA A 203 -5.94 7.65 -5.08
CA ALA A 203 -6.96 8.49 -5.69
C ALA A 203 -7.10 8.25 -7.22
N TYR A 204 -7.19 6.99 -7.65
CA TYR A 204 -7.25 6.64 -9.08
C TYR A 204 -8.38 7.34 -9.86
N ALA A 205 -9.48 7.72 -9.20
CA ALA A 205 -10.56 8.50 -9.82
C ALA A 205 -10.12 9.90 -10.29
N THR A 206 -9.04 10.46 -9.72
CA THR A 206 -8.44 11.73 -10.16
C THR A 206 -7.03 11.59 -10.72
N ASN A 207 -6.33 10.52 -10.36
CA ASN A 207 -4.95 10.21 -10.76
C ASN A 207 -4.93 9.05 -11.77
N HIS A 208 -5.51 9.28 -12.95
CA HIS A 208 -5.51 8.34 -14.07
C HIS A 208 -5.18 9.06 -15.39
N ASP A 209 -4.78 8.29 -16.39
CA ASP A 209 -4.59 8.78 -17.75
C ASP A 209 -5.85 8.58 -18.60
N VAL A 210 -6.65 7.55 -18.29
CA VAL A 210 -7.86 7.19 -19.04
C VAL A 210 -8.98 6.81 -18.08
N ASP A 211 -10.11 7.52 -18.13
CA ASP A 211 -11.38 7.11 -17.48
C ASP A 211 -12.20 6.29 -18.47
N VAL A 212 -12.14 4.97 -18.33
CA VAL A 212 -12.76 4.05 -19.30
C VAL A 212 -14.27 4.25 -19.36
N ALA A 213 -14.95 4.48 -18.24
CA ALA A 213 -16.39 4.67 -18.24
C ALA A 213 -16.79 5.96 -18.97
N ALA A 214 -16.02 7.03 -18.80
CA ALA A 214 -16.25 8.30 -19.50
C ALA A 214 -16.03 8.19 -21.02
N GLU A 215 -14.98 7.48 -21.46
CA GLU A 215 -14.70 7.27 -22.89
C GLU A 215 -15.87 6.59 -23.61
N PHE A 216 -16.54 5.65 -22.94
CA PHE A 216 -17.69 4.91 -23.50
C PHE A 216 -18.94 5.74 -23.77
N ALA A 217 -18.99 7.03 -23.40
CA ALA A 217 -20.06 7.93 -23.80
C ALA A 217 -20.19 8.08 -25.33
N GLY A 218 -19.08 7.87 -26.07
CA GLY A 218 -19.03 7.90 -27.53
C GLY A 218 -19.03 6.52 -28.20
N ALA A 219 -19.24 5.44 -27.45
CA ALA A 219 -19.16 4.08 -27.98
C ALA A 219 -20.29 3.76 -28.97
N VAL A 220 -20.00 2.85 -29.90
CA VAL A 220 -20.98 2.30 -30.85
C VAL A 220 -21.27 0.86 -30.46
N TYR A 221 -22.54 0.45 -30.52
CA TYR A 221 -22.92 -0.93 -30.33
C TYR A 221 -22.74 -1.71 -31.63
N ALA A 222 -21.79 -2.64 -31.68
CA ALA A 222 -21.42 -3.34 -32.90
C ALA A 222 -20.96 -4.78 -32.61
N SER A 223 -20.93 -5.59 -33.68
CA SER A 223 -20.39 -6.94 -33.66
C SER A 223 -19.00 -6.94 -34.29
N ASP A 224 -18.16 -7.84 -33.80
CA ASP A 224 -16.80 -8.06 -34.30
C ASP A 224 -16.43 -9.54 -34.11
N ASP A 225 -15.20 -9.87 -34.51
CA ASP A 225 -14.69 -11.23 -34.43
C ASP A 225 -14.33 -11.66 -32.99
N THR A 226 -14.23 -10.76 -32.00
CA THR A 226 -13.99 -11.11 -30.58
C THR A 226 -15.21 -11.76 -29.92
N GLY A 227 -16.40 -11.60 -30.54
CA GLY A 227 -17.60 -12.36 -30.23
C GLY A 227 -18.76 -11.48 -29.71
N GLY A 228 -19.98 -11.88 -30.07
CA GLY A 228 -21.22 -11.19 -29.70
C GLY A 228 -21.34 -9.78 -30.30
N THR A 229 -22.30 -9.01 -29.80
CA THR A 229 -22.37 -7.55 -29.97
C THR A 229 -22.07 -6.87 -28.65
N ALA A 230 -21.24 -5.82 -28.67
CA ALA A 230 -20.85 -5.08 -27.48
C ALA A 230 -20.79 -3.57 -27.80
N TRP A 231 -20.76 -2.74 -26.76
CA TRP A 231 -20.33 -1.35 -26.94
C TRP A 231 -18.82 -1.36 -27.15
N GLN A 232 -18.36 -0.65 -28.17
CA GLN A 232 -16.95 -0.57 -28.56
C GLN A 232 -16.57 0.85 -28.99
N LEU A 233 -15.31 1.20 -28.77
CA LEU A 233 -14.74 2.51 -29.10
C LEU A 233 -13.92 2.44 -30.39
N PRO A 234 -13.77 3.55 -31.14
CA PRO A 234 -12.92 3.58 -32.34
C PRO A 234 -11.45 3.31 -31.97
N ALA A 235 -10.67 2.69 -32.86
CA ALA A 235 -9.26 2.34 -32.64
C ALA A 235 -8.37 3.51 -32.18
N THR A 236 -8.75 4.74 -32.52
CA THR A 236 -8.03 5.96 -32.11
C THR A 236 -8.24 6.33 -30.65
N ASN A 237 -9.21 5.71 -29.95
CA ASN A 237 -9.52 6.00 -28.55
C ASN A 237 -8.58 5.23 -27.62
N PRO A 238 -8.05 5.83 -26.54
CA PRO A 238 -7.16 5.14 -25.60
C PRO A 238 -7.78 3.94 -24.89
N ALA A 239 -9.11 3.88 -24.74
CA ALA A 239 -9.84 2.77 -24.15
C ALA A 239 -10.39 1.75 -25.18
N HIS A 240 -9.89 1.76 -26.43
CA HIS A 240 -10.39 0.86 -27.49
C HIS A 240 -10.19 -0.63 -27.19
N VAL A 241 -9.23 -0.98 -26.33
CA VAL A 241 -8.95 -2.35 -25.86
C VAL A 241 -9.99 -2.91 -24.89
N PHE A 242 -11.04 -2.14 -24.60
CA PHE A 242 -12.15 -2.57 -23.78
C PHE A 242 -13.41 -2.72 -24.63
N ARG A 243 -14.21 -3.74 -24.31
CA ARG A 243 -15.58 -3.92 -24.82
C ARG A 243 -16.53 -3.97 -23.64
N LYS A 244 -17.67 -3.29 -23.74
CA LYS A 244 -18.63 -3.19 -22.62
C LYS A 244 -19.89 -4.01 -22.88
N ASN A 245 -20.24 -4.84 -21.90
CA ASN A 245 -21.42 -5.70 -21.85
C ASN A 245 -21.66 -6.52 -23.15
N PRO A 246 -20.75 -7.44 -23.54
CA PRO A 246 -20.96 -8.31 -24.70
C PRO A 246 -22.21 -9.18 -24.56
N SER A 247 -23.03 -9.24 -25.61
CA SER A 247 -24.34 -9.91 -25.61
C SER A 247 -24.28 -11.43 -25.45
N ASN A 248 -23.12 -12.04 -25.68
CA ASN A 248 -22.87 -13.47 -25.54
C ASN A 248 -22.31 -13.86 -24.16
N ARG A 249 -22.15 -12.89 -23.25
CA ARG A 249 -21.63 -13.09 -21.88
C ARG A 249 -22.64 -12.75 -20.79
N THR A 250 -23.91 -12.63 -21.15
CA THR A 250 -24.99 -12.22 -20.23
C THR A 250 -25.20 -13.20 -19.09
N THR A 251 -24.81 -14.47 -19.23
CA THR A 251 -24.98 -15.48 -18.17
C THR A 251 -23.92 -15.29 -17.09
N GLU A 252 -22.68 -15.04 -17.50
CA GLU A 252 -21.52 -14.81 -16.66
C GLU A 252 -21.67 -13.51 -15.87
N THR A 253 -22.23 -12.48 -16.52
CA THR A 253 -22.44 -11.16 -15.92
C THR A 253 -23.80 -10.99 -15.23
N ALA A 254 -24.71 -11.97 -15.29
CA ALA A 254 -26.07 -11.81 -14.76
C ALA A 254 -26.13 -11.44 -13.26
N GLY A 255 -25.09 -11.79 -12.49
CA GLY A 255 -24.99 -11.53 -11.06
C GLY A 255 -24.26 -10.23 -10.67
N THR A 256 -23.69 -9.51 -11.63
CA THR A 256 -22.96 -8.27 -11.35
C THR A 256 -23.91 -7.09 -11.18
N THR A 257 -23.47 -6.07 -10.44
CA THR A 257 -24.28 -4.87 -10.15
C THR A 257 -23.80 -3.62 -10.89
N LYS A 258 -22.67 -3.72 -11.60
CA LYS A 258 -22.03 -2.64 -12.34
C LYS A 258 -21.87 -3.03 -13.82
N ASP A 259 -21.51 -2.04 -14.65
CA ASP A 259 -21.09 -2.31 -16.02
C ASP A 259 -19.87 -3.25 -16.04
N ASP A 260 -19.86 -4.16 -17.01
CA ASP A 260 -18.82 -5.16 -17.20
C ASP A 260 -17.99 -4.83 -18.42
N TYR A 261 -16.71 -4.54 -18.17
CA TYR A 261 -15.71 -4.25 -19.20
C TYR A 261 -14.85 -5.48 -19.43
N PHE A 262 -14.69 -5.88 -20.68
CA PHE A 262 -13.88 -7.00 -21.11
C PHE A 262 -12.61 -6.48 -21.76
N LEU A 263 -11.45 -7.02 -21.37
CA LEU A 263 -10.17 -6.71 -22.00
C LEU A 263 -10.05 -7.48 -23.32
N GLU A 264 -10.59 -6.87 -24.38
CA GLU A 264 -10.72 -7.42 -25.72
C GLU A 264 -10.46 -6.30 -26.72
N ASP A 265 -9.45 -6.45 -27.57
CA ASP A 265 -9.11 -5.44 -28.57
C ASP A 265 -9.79 -5.80 -29.90
N PRO A 266 -10.90 -5.15 -30.28
CA PRO A 266 -11.66 -5.52 -31.47
C PRO A 266 -10.92 -5.22 -32.78
N TYR A 267 -9.75 -4.57 -32.72
CA TYR A 267 -8.92 -4.26 -33.87
C TYR A 267 -7.75 -5.24 -34.05
N GLU A 268 -7.57 -6.16 -33.11
CA GLU A 268 -6.59 -7.22 -33.19
C GLU A 268 -7.26 -8.54 -33.60
N PRO A 269 -6.62 -9.35 -34.47
CA PRO A 269 -7.12 -10.66 -34.80
C PRO A 269 -7.30 -11.54 -33.55
N VAL A 270 -8.35 -12.34 -33.56
CA VAL A 270 -8.63 -13.29 -32.48
C VAL A 270 -7.88 -14.59 -32.78
N GLY A 271 -6.90 -14.90 -31.94
CA GLY A 271 -6.20 -16.17 -31.96
C GLY A 271 -7.05 -17.28 -31.32
N SER A 272 -6.88 -18.52 -31.75
CA SER A 272 -7.68 -19.65 -31.23
C SER A 272 -7.12 -20.30 -29.96
N ASP A 273 -5.92 -19.91 -29.50
CA ASP A 273 -5.05 -20.56 -28.51
C ASP A 273 -5.59 -21.82 -27.79
N VAL A 274 -5.77 -22.91 -28.55
CA VAL A 274 -6.35 -24.15 -28.02
C VAL A 274 -5.42 -24.81 -27.01
N GLY A 275 -4.11 -24.54 -27.12
CA GLY A 275 -3.09 -25.03 -26.20
C GLY A 275 -3.06 -24.30 -24.86
N GLN A 276 -3.62 -23.08 -24.81
CA GLN A 276 -3.60 -22.19 -23.64
C GLN A 276 -2.15 -21.86 -23.20
N ASP A 277 -1.24 -21.75 -24.17
CA ASP A 277 0.21 -21.55 -23.93
C ASP A 277 0.73 -20.19 -24.42
N GLY A 278 -0.17 -19.34 -24.92
CA GLY A 278 0.14 -18.06 -25.51
C GLY A 278 0.74 -18.16 -26.91
N SER A 279 0.71 -19.32 -27.59
CA SER A 279 1.31 -19.44 -28.93
C SER A 279 0.50 -18.72 -30.00
N ASN A 280 -0.82 -18.66 -29.86
CA ASN A 280 -1.73 -17.93 -30.75
C ASN A 280 -2.77 -17.12 -29.95
N PRO A 281 -2.32 -16.12 -29.16
CA PRO A 281 -3.18 -15.40 -28.24
C PRO A 281 -4.02 -14.35 -28.98
N HIS A 282 -5.03 -13.81 -28.31
CA HIS A 282 -5.60 -12.52 -28.69
C HIS A 282 -4.69 -11.40 -28.18
N TRP A 283 -4.25 -10.53 -29.08
CA TRP A 283 -3.34 -9.45 -28.73
C TRP A 283 -4.11 -8.27 -28.15
N ILE A 284 -3.54 -7.65 -27.11
CA ILE A 284 -4.06 -6.42 -26.51
C ILE A 284 -3.07 -5.30 -26.81
N SER A 285 -3.45 -4.33 -27.64
CA SER A 285 -2.59 -3.20 -28.00
C SER A 285 -3.05 -1.91 -27.32
N PHE A 286 -2.36 -1.50 -26.25
CA PHE A 286 -2.67 -0.22 -25.60
C PHE A 286 -2.22 1.03 -26.40
N ASP A 287 -1.57 0.84 -27.57
CA ASP A 287 -1.16 1.93 -28.46
C ASP A 287 -2.34 2.36 -29.35
N THR A 288 -2.60 3.66 -29.43
CA THR A 288 -3.67 4.22 -30.28
C THR A 288 -3.17 4.65 -31.66
N GLY A 289 -1.91 4.39 -31.99
CA GLY A 289 -1.31 4.75 -33.28
C GLY A 289 -0.15 3.84 -33.69
N ALA A 290 0.39 4.05 -34.87
CA ALA A 290 1.55 3.30 -35.35
C ALA A 290 2.83 4.04 -34.94
N GLY A 291 3.35 3.78 -33.74
CA GLY A 291 4.71 4.21 -33.43
C GLY A 291 5.04 4.54 -31.98
N ALA A 292 4.18 4.24 -31.01
CA ALA A 292 4.62 4.37 -29.62
C ALA A 292 5.76 3.39 -29.35
N THR A 293 6.87 3.88 -28.81
CA THR A 293 7.96 3.02 -28.36
C THR A 293 7.76 2.57 -26.92
N THR A 294 6.85 3.21 -26.17
CA THR A 294 6.50 2.90 -24.79
C THR A 294 5.04 3.25 -24.54
N ILE A 295 4.38 2.51 -23.65
CA ILE A 295 3.12 2.94 -23.05
C ILE A 295 3.27 2.85 -21.55
N GLU A 296 3.03 3.97 -20.87
CA GLU A 296 2.94 4.05 -19.42
C GLU A 296 1.60 4.72 -19.09
N ARG A 297 0.58 3.94 -18.70
CA ARG A 297 -0.77 4.46 -18.45
C ARG A 297 -1.47 3.82 -17.25
N VAL A 298 -2.29 4.62 -16.59
CA VAL A 298 -3.29 4.20 -15.59
C VAL A 298 -4.68 4.31 -16.21
N TYR A 299 -5.36 3.17 -16.32
CA TYR A 299 -6.76 3.09 -16.69
C TYR A 299 -7.61 2.98 -15.43
N TYR A 300 -8.52 3.93 -15.25
CA TYR A 300 -9.53 3.90 -14.21
C TYR A 300 -10.84 3.34 -14.77
N ILE A 301 -11.37 2.32 -14.12
CA ILE A 301 -12.58 1.61 -14.54
C ILE A 301 -13.58 1.65 -13.38
N ASP A 302 -14.65 2.45 -13.50
CA ASP A 302 -15.80 2.36 -12.60
C ASP A 302 -16.76 1.27 -13.12
N GLY A 303 -16.54 0.04 -12.65
CA GLY A 303 -17.18 -1.16 -13.19
C GLY A 303 -16.50 -2.42 -12.70
N ASN A 304 -16.82 -3.56 -13.33
CA ASN A 304 -16.01 -4.76 -13.22
C ASN A 304 -15.13 -4.92 -14.46
N LEU A 305 -14.02 -5.63 -14.29
CA LEU A 305 -13.12 -5.99 -15.37
C LEU A 305 -13.09 -7.51 -15.55
N TRP A 306 -13.18 -7.96 -16.80
CA TRP A 306 -13.11 -9.35 -17.19
C TRP A 306 -11.90 -9.55 -18.10
N LEU A 307 -10.99 -10.43 -17.68
CA LEU A 307 -9.94 -11.00 -18.52
C LEU A 307 -10.48 -12.32 -19.06
N HIS A 308 -11.29 -12.18 -20.10
CA HIS A 308 -12.07 -13.26 -20.69
C HIS A 308 -12.35 -12.95 -22.15
N ASN A 309 -12.25 -13.96 -23.01
CA ASN A 309 -12.68 -13.88 -24.40
C ASN A 309 -13.49 -15.12 -24.80
N TYR A 310 -14.48 -14.97 -25.68
CA TYR A 310 -15.34 -16.10 -26.10
C TYR A 310 -14.66 -17.10 -27.01
N GLN A 311 -13.65 -16.66 -27.74
CA GLN A 311 -13.06 -17.44 -28.82
C GLN A 311 -11.62 -17.87 -28.53
N THR A 312 -10.97 -17.24 -27.55
CA THR A 312 -9.62 -17.55 -27.12
C THR A 312 -9.55 -17.76 -25.62
N TYR A 313 -8.51 -18.44 -25.17
CA TYR A 313 -8.23 -18.66 -23.74
C TYR A 313 -6.97 -17.93 -23.28
N SER A 314 -6.39 -17.08 -24.13
CA SER A 314 -5.10 -16.47 -23.86
C SER A 314 -5.01 -15.08 -24.47
N LEU A 315 -4.75 -14.10 -23.61
CA LEU A 315 -4.49 -12.72 -23.93
C LEU A 315 -2.98 -12.47 -23.88
N ARG A 316 -2.46 -11.65 -24.78
CA ARG A 316 -1.06 -11.21 -24.72
C ARG A 316 -0.94 -9.72 -24.95
N ILE A 317 -0.25 -9.03 -24.05
CA ILE A 317 0.06 -7.62 -24.20
C ILE A 317 1.03 -7.47 -25.37
N ARG A 318 0.74 -6.56 -26.30
CA ARG A 318 1.66 -6.26 -27.39
C ARG A 318 2.93 -5.59 -26.85
N ALA A 319 4.07 -6.18 -27.18
CA ALA A 319 5.38 -5.64 -26.84
C ALA A 319 5.65 -4.34 -27.61
N LEU A 320 6.20 -3.35 -26.92
CA LEU A 320 6.75 -2.13 -27.50
C LEU A 320 8.26 -2.06 -27.19
N ALA A 321 9.00 -1.24 -27.93
CA ALA A 321 10.46 -1.20 -27.83
C ALA A 321 11.00 -0.95 -26.40
N ASN A 322 10.28 -0.19 -25.59
CA ASN A 322 10.60 0.14 -24.20
C ASN A 322 9.53 -0.40 -23.21
N GLY A 323 8.75 -1.38 -23.66
CA GLY A 323 7.71 -2.05 -22.86
C GLY A 323 6.35 -1.36 -22.81
N SER A 324 5.36 -2.16 -22.45
CA SER A 324 4.00 -1.74 -22.10
C SER A 324 3.81 -1.87 -20.59
N LYS A 325 3.63 -0.75 -19.89
CA LYS A 325 3.53 -0.65 -18.43
C LYS A 325 2.19 -0.04 -18.04
N VAL A 326 1.25 -0.88 -17.64
CA VAL A 326 -0.15 -0.46 -17.50
C VAL A 326 -0.66 -0.80 -16.11
N THR A 327 -1.43 0.10 -15.51
CA THR A 327 -2.27 -0.20 -14.34
C THR A 327 -3.73 -0.16 -14.74
N LEU A 328 -4.47 -1.23 -14.43
CA LEU A 328 -5.93 -1.30 -14.52
C LEU A 328 -6.49 -1.19 -13.10
N ALA A 329 -6.94 0.01 -12.72
CA ALA A 329 -7.54 0.31 -11.43
C ALA A 329 -9.07 0.24 -11.54
N VAL A 330 -9.68 -0.75 -10.90
CA VAL A 330 -11.07 -1.15 -11.09
C VAL A 330 -11.86 -0.92 -9.81
N VAL A 331 -12.82 0.02 -9.80
CA VAL A 331 -13.75 0.22 -8.67
C VAL A 331 -14.89 -0.78 -8.78
N GLY A 332 -14.60 -2.02 -8.37
CA GLY A 332 -15.46 -3.17 -8.56
C GLY A 332 -14.64 -4.45 -8.44
N ASN A 333 -15.03 -5.49 -9.18
CA ASN A 333 -14.34 -6.78 -9.16
C ASN A 333 -13.53 -7.00 -10.45
N ILE A 334 -12.46 -7.80 -10.33
CA ILE A 334 -11.72 -8.30 -11.49
C ILE A 334 -11.92 -9.81 -11.58
N TYR A 335 -12.38 -10.28 -12.73
CA TYR A 335 -12.59 -11.69 -13.02
C TYR A 335 -11.54 -12.13 -14.04
N ILE A 336 -10.74 -13.14 -13.70
CA ILE A 336 -9.66 -13.64 -14.55
C ILE A 336 -9.99 -15.07 -14.93
N SER A 337 -10.54 -15.22 -16.13
CA SER A 337 -11.00 -16.49 -16.66
C SER A 337 -10.01 -17.09 -17.64
N ASP A 338 -9.20 -16.26 -18.29
CA ASP A 338 -8.24 -16.65 -19.32
C ASP A 338 -6.81 -16.26 -18.95
N ASN A 339 -5.85 -16.85 -19.68
CA ASN A 339 -4.44 -16.58 -19.46
C ASN A 339 -4.06 -15.17 -19.89
N LEU A 340 -3.06 -14.59 -19.23
CA LEU A 340 -2.45 -13.33 -19.63
C LEU A 340 -0.94 -13.47 -19.71
N PHE A 341 -0.37 -13.06 -20.84
CA PHE A 341 1.06 -13.10 -21.10
C PHE A 341 1.63 -11.71 -21.41
N TYR A 342 2.90 -11.53 -21.10
CA TYR A 342 3.69 -10.40 -21.60
C TYR A 342 4.15 -10.67 -23.04
N GLY A 343 4.27 -9.60 -23.83
CA GLY A 343 4.90 -9.66 -25.15
C GLY A 343 6.42 -9.69 -25.01
N ASP A 344 6.96 -8.83 -24.15
CA ASP A 344 8.35 -8.80 -23.70
C ASP A 344 8.40 -8.92 -22.16
N PRO A 345 8.63 -10.13 -21.61
CA PRO A 345 8.72 -10.34 -20.17
C PRO A 345 9.82 -9.55 -19.45
N ALA A 346 10.78 -8.95 -20.17
CA ALA A 346 11.83 -8.13 -19.56
C ALA A 346 11.36 -6.68 -19.33
N GLN A 347 10.53 -6.14 -20.22
CA GLN A 347 10.13 -4.72 -20.21
C GLN A 347 8.67 -4.48 -19.86
N ASP A 348 7.79 -5.43 -20.19
CA ASP A 348 6.35 -5.28 -19.97
C ASP A 348 5.99 -5.52 -18.50
N GLY A 349 4.89 -4.87 -18.10
CA GLY A 349 4.29 -5.00 -16.79
C GLY A 349 2.82 -4.60 -16.81
N ILE A 350 1.97 -5.40 -16.18
CA ILE A 350 0.58 -5.02 -15.92
C ILE A 350 0.28 -5.14 -14.43
N ALA A 351 -0.31 -4.09 -13.88
CA ALA A 351 -0.86 -4.11 -12.53
C ALA A 351 -2.39 -4.16 -12.60
N LEU A 352 -2.99 -5.10 -11.88
CA LEU A 352 -4.43 -5.23 -11.72
C LEU A 352 -4.80 -4.85 -10.29
N VAL A 353 -5.55 -3.77 -10.12
CA VAL A 353 -5.88 -3.23 -8.81
C VAL A 353 -7.39 -3.18 -8.65
N ALA A 354 -7.96 -4.11 -7.88
CA ALA A 354 -9.37 -4.07 -7.52
C ALA A 354 -9.57 -3.16 -6.29
N VAL A 355 -10.32 -2.10 -6.47
CA VAL A 355 -10.65 -1.07 -5.48
C VAL A 355 -12.06 -1.32 -4.97
N LYS A 356 -12.24 -1.27 -3.66
CA LYS A 356 -13.55 -1.44 -3.02
C LYS A 356 -14.44 -0.24 -3.33
N ASP A 357 -15.64 -0.50 -3.82
CA ASP A 357 -16.71 0.49 -3.87
C ASP A 357 -17.45 0.49 -2.53
N PRO A 358 -17.50 1.62 -1.79
CA PRO A 358 -18.24 1.70 -0.53
C PRO A 358 -19.75 1.42 -0.66
N ASN A 359 -20.32 1.52 -1.87
CA ASN A 359 -21.73 1.31 -2.15
C ASN A 359 -22.06 -0.11 -2.63
N VAL A 360 -21.05 -0.94 -2.94
CA VAL A 360 -21.24 -2.31 -3.40
C VAL A 360 -20.54 -3.26 -2.42
N ALA A 361 -21.33 -3.99 -1.63
CA ALA A 361 -20.82 -4.86 -0.58
C ALA A 361 -19.81 -5.90 -1.10
N ASP A 362 -20.07 -6.46 -2.28
CA ASP A 362 -19.19 -7.41 -2.97
C ASP A 362 -18.36 -6.70 -4.05
N SER A 363 -17.35 -5.95 -3.62
CA SER A 363 -16.43 -5.22 -4.51
C SER A 363 -15.00 -5.24 -3.98
N GLY A 364 -14.05 -4.84 -4.83
CA GLY A 364 -12.62 -4.83 -4.51
C GLY A 364 -12.00 -6.23 -4.49
N ASN A 365 -12.67 -7.22 -5.08
CA ASN A 365 -12.19 -8.59 -5.13
C ASN A 365 -11.53 -8.92 -6.47
N ILE A 366 -10.65 -9.92 -6.45
CA ILE A 366 -10.13 -10.56 -7.67
C ILE A 366 -10.49 -12.04 -7.64
N TYR A 367 -11.14 -12.53 -8.70
CA TYR A 367 -11.57 -13.92 -8.86
C TYR A 367 -10.74 -14.60 -9.93
N PHE A 368 -10.20 -15.78 -9.60
CA PHE A 368 -9.58 -16.68 -10.56
C PHE A 368 -10.57 -17.73 -11.03
N GLY A 369 -10.63 -17.93 -12.34
CA GLY A 369 -11.48 -18.90 -12.99
C GLY A 369 -12.89 -18.39 -13.29
N ASP A 370 -13.51 -19.04 -14.26
CA ASP A 370 -14.94 -18.95 -14.58
C ASP A 370 -15.64 -20.21 -14.04
N PRO A 371 -16.68 -20.09 -13.20
CA PRO A 371 -17.48 -21.24 -12.74
C PRO A 371 -18.01 -22.15 -13.87
N ALA A 372 -18.25 -21.59 -15.07
CA ALA A 372 -18.82 -22.30 -16.20
C ALA A 372 -17.78 -22.96 -17.11
N PHE A 373 -16.60 -22.35 -17.29
CA PHE A 373 -15.65 -22.75 -18.33
C PHE A 373 -14.23 -23.07 -17.84
N GLY A 374 -13.82 -22.56 -16.67
CA GLY A 374 -12.61 -22.94 -15.94
C GLY A 374 -11.28 -22.91 -16.70
N THR A 375 -10.79 -21.73 -17.11
CA THR A 375 -9.62 -21.64 -18.01
C THR A 375 -8.49 -20.70 -17.59
N LEU A 376 -8.27 -20.48 -16.29
CA LEU A 376 -7.04 -19.83 -15.83
C LEU A 376 -5.95 -20.86 -15.55
N GLU A 377 -4.85 -20.77 -16.28
CA GLU A 377 -3.63 -21.54 -16.05
C GLU A 377 -2.39 -20.69 -15.88
N GLN A 378 -2.23 -19.63 -16.66
CA GLN A 378 -1.03 -18.79 -16.66
C GLN A 378 -1.43 -17.33 -16.57
N MET A 379 -0.99 -16.68 -15.50
CA MET A 379 -1.26 -15.27 -15.26
C MET A 379 0.04 -14.52 -15.08
N TYR A 380 0.31 -13.53 -15.92
CA TYR A 380 1.47 -12.65 -15.77
C TYR A 380 0.95 -11.28 -15.34
N GLY A 381 1.33 -10.82 -14.15
CA GLY A 381 0.81 -9.56 -13.64
C GLY A 381 1.02 -9.35 -12.14
N PHE A 382 1.03 -8.09 -11.75
CA PHE A 382 1.09 -7.66 -10.37
C PHE A 382 -0.32 -7.36 -9.90
N MET A 383 -0.85 -8.17 -8.98
CA MET A 383 -2.27 -8.06 -8.64
C MET A 383 -2.45 -7.65 -7.19
N TYR A 384 -3.37 -6.71 -6.98
CA TYR A 384 -3.80 -6.25 -5.68
C TYR A 384 -5.33 -6.21 -5.59
N ALA A 385 -5.90 -7.00 -4.68
CA ALA A 385 -7.31 -6.93 -4.32
C ALA A 385 -7.43 -6.16 -3.01
N GLN A 386 -8.13 -5.01 -2.99
CA GLN A 386 -8.34 -4.29 -1.73
C GLN A 386 -9.11 -5.15 -0.72
N ASN A 387 -10.07 -5.93 -1.20
CA ASN A 387 -10.81 -6.89 -0.40
C ASN A 387 -10.16 -8.27 -0.51
N ASN A 388 -10.76 -9.22 -1.23
CA ASN A 388 -10.32 -10.62 -1.22
C ASN A 388 -9.84 -11.12 -2.58
N PHE A 389 -8.97 -12.12 -2.54
CA PHE A 389 -8.77 -13.04 -3.66
C PHE A 389 -9.63 -14.28 -3.49
N TYR A 390 -10.28 -14.71 -4.57
CA TYR A 390 -11.06 -15.93 -4.63
C TYR A 390 -10.59 -16.83 -5.78
N ASP A 391 -10.74 -18.13 -5.58
CA ASP A 391 -10.64 -19.13 -6.65
C ASP A 391 -12.03 -19.74 -6.84
N LEU A 392 -12.59 -19.54 -8.02
CA LEU A 392 -13.88 -20.07 -8.43
C LEU A 392 -13.76 -21.43 -9.12
N ASN A 393 -12.54 -21.87 -9.46
CA ASN A 393 -12.28 -23.20 -10.04
C ASN A 393 -12.26 -24.27 -8.95
N LEU A 394 -13.41 -24.47 -8.30
CA LEU A 394 -13.56 -25.36 -7.16
C LEU A 394 -13.52 -26.84 -7.56
N GLY A 395 -12.39 -27.49 -7.27
CA GLY A 395 -12.35 -28.91 -6.90
C GLY A 395 -12.77 -29.95 -7.95
N THR A 396 -12.94 -29.57 -9.22
CA THR A 396 -13.17 -30.57 -10.26
C THR A 396 -11.86 -31.31 -10.56
N ALA A 397 -11.92 -32.61 -10.86
CA ALA A 397 -10.73 -33.38 -11.25
C ALA A 397 -10.00 -32.79 -12.47
N ALA A 398 -10.68 -31.91 -13.23
CA ALA A 398 -10.17 -31.22 -14.40
C ALA A 398 -9.47 -29.88 -14.08
N SER A 399 -9.50 -29.38 -12.83
CA SER A 399 -8.86 -28.11 -12.48
C SER A 399 -7.35 -28.16 -12.80
N ARG A 400 -6.94 -27.34 -13.77
CA ARG A 400 -5.55 -27.17 -14.21
C ARG A 400 -4.78 -26.33 -13.16
N PRO A 401 -3.47 -26.50 -13.01
CA PRO A 401 -2.70 -25.66 -12.10
C PRO A 401 -2.73 -24.19 -12.54
N ILE A 402 -2.78 -23.27 -11.58
CA ILE A 402 -2.62 -21.83 -11.79
C ILE A 402 -1.14 -21.50 -11.58
N TYR A 403 -0.49 -20.97 -12.60
CA TYR A 403 0.87 -20.47 -12.62
C TYR A 403 0.82 -18.95 -12.73
N LEU A 404 1.15 -18.29 -11.63
CA LEU A 404 1.27 -16.85 -11.55
C LEU A 404 2.73 -16.45 -11.65
N LYS A 405 3.07 -15.59 -12.61
CA LYS A 405 4.33 -14.85 -12.64
C LYS A 405 4.08 -13.39 -12.29
N GLY A 406 4.43 -12.97 -11.08
CA GLY A 406 4.04 -11.67 -10.56
C GLY A 406 3.84 -11.66 -9.05
N THR A 407 2.81 -10.97 -8.59
CA THR A 407 2.43 -10.88 -7.17
C THR A 407 0.95 -11.11 -6.99
N MET A 408 0.57 -11.70 -5.85
CA MET A 408 -0.82 -11.90 -5.45
C MET A 408 -1.04 -11.30 -4.07
N SER A 409 -1.72 -10.16 -3.99
CA SER A 409 -1.80 -9.39 -2.74
C SER A 409 -3.24 -8.99 -2.39
N ALA A 410 -3.77 -9.46 -1.26
CA ALA A 410 -5.08 -9.06 -0.75
C ALA A 410 -4.93 -8.10 0.45
N GLY A 411 -5.69 -7.01 0.48
CA GLY A 411 -5.86 -6.20 1.69
C GLY A 411 -6.55 -6.99 2.80
N ASN A 412 -7.54 -7.81 2.45
CA ASN A 412 -8.20 -8.71 3.39
C ASN A 412 -7.70 -10.16 3.26
N HIS A 413 -8.44 -11.06 2.62
CA HIS A 413 -8.13 -12.48 2.61
C HIS A 413 -7.67 -12.96 1.23
N VAL A 414 -6.67 -13.84 1.21
CA VAL A 414 -6.50 -14.76 0.09
C VAL A 414 -7.28 -16.02 0.42
N SER A 415 -8.48 -16.11 -0.15
CA SER A 415 -9.48 -17.15 0.11
C SER A 415 -9.61 -18.07 -1.09
N ILE A 416 -8.56 -18.84 -1.31
CA ILE A 416 -8.59 -19.91 -2.29
C ILE A 416 -9.04 -21.16 -1.55
N GLN A 417 -10.12 -21.83 -1.97
CA GLN A 417 -10.60 -23.03 -1.27
C GLN A 417 -9.58 -24.17 -1.41
N ARG A 418 -8.64 -24.25 -0.46
CA ARG A 418 -7.51 -25.19 -0.43
C ARG A 418 -7.77 -26.43 0.43
N SER A 419 -9.04 -26.85 0.54
CA SER A 419 -9.44 -27.93 1.45
C SER A 419 -8.51 -29.15 1.35
N LYS A 420 -8.20 -29.73 2.52
CA LYS A 420 -7.25 -30.84 2.67
C LYS A 420 -7.73 -32.06 1.87
N GLY A 421 -7.09 -32.38 0.75
CA GLY A 421 -7.46 -33.52 -0.10
C GLY A 421 -6.87 -33.48 -1.52
N ASN A 422 -7.28 -34.45 -2.34
CA ASN A 422 -6.78 -34.62 -3.72
C ASN A 422 -7.51 -33.74 -4.76
N ALA A 423 -8.66 -33.16 -4.41
CA ALA A 423 -9.50 -32.37 -5.30
C ALA A 423 -9.24 -30.87 -5.10
N ARG A 424 -8.07 -30.40 -5.57
CA ARG A 424 -7.67 -28.99 -5.48
C ARG A 424 -6.89 -28.53 -6.70
N THR A 425 -7.08 -27.26 -7.06
CA THR A 425 -6.29 -26.53 -8.04
C THR A 425 -4.91 -26.30 -7.45
N LYS A 426 -3.82 -26.64 -8.16
CA LYS A 426 -2.46 -26.31 -7.69
C LYS A 426 -2.18 -24.83 -7.94
N LEU A 427 -1.56 -24.14 -7.00
CA LEU A 427 -1.06 -22.78 -7.20
C LEU A 427 0.46 -22.77 -7.24
N VAL A 428 1.00 -22.17 -8.28
CA VAL A 428 2.42 -21.87 -8.42
C VAL A 428 2.54 -20.37 -8.55
N ILE A 429 3.27 -19.73 -7.63
CA ILE A 429 3.62 -18.32 -7.73
C ILE A 429 5.13 -18.22 -7.93
N GLU A 430 5.54 -17.61 -9.03
CA GLU A 430 6.90 -17.16 -9.29
C GLU A 430 6.92 -15.64 -9.11
N HIS A 431 7.54 -15.17 -8.03
CA HIS A 431 7.60 -13.74 -7.74
C HIS A 431 8.39 -12.99 -8.82
N ASP A 432 7.72 -12.03 -9.46
CA ASP A 432 8.40 -11.06 -10.31
C ASP A 432 8.94 -9.93 -9.42
N THR A 433 10.26 -9.93 -9.18
CA THR A 433 10.88 -8.98 -8.25
C THR A 433 11.01 -7.58 -8.83
N ARG A 434 10.70 -7.37 -10.12
CA ARG A 434 11.08 -6.13 -10.81
C ARG A 434 10.44 -4.87 -10.23
N ILE A 435 9.23 -4.96 -9.66
CA ILE A 435 8.63 -3.82 -8.92
C ILE A 435 9.33 -3.63 -7.57
N ALA A 436 9.60 -4.72 -6.86
CA ALA A 436 10.21 -4.70 -5.53
C ALA A 436 11.66 -4.21 -5.55
N ASP A 437 12.42 -4.53 -6.60
CA ASP A 437 13.79 -4.05 -6.80
C ASP A 437 13.86 -2.70 -7.56
N GLY A 438 12.73 -2.25 -8.11
CA GLY A 438 12.58 -0.98 -8.82
C GLY A 438 13.08 -0.98 -10.28
N SER A 439 13.46 -2.14 -10.84
CA SER A 439 13.84 -2.29 -12.25
C SER A 439 12.66 -2.17 -13.22
N LEU A 440 11.43 -2.43 -12.74
CA LEU A 440 10.19 -2.15 -13.45
C LEU A 440 9.37 -1.11 -12.68
N ARG A 441 9.00 -0.04 -13.39
CA ARG A 441 8.15 1.03 -12.88
C ARG A 441 6.81 1.01 -13.61
N ILE A 442 5.75 0.64 -12.90
CA ILE A 442 4.39 0.72 -13.45
C ILE A 442 3.72 2.00 -12.89
N PRO A 443 3.14 2.86 -13.74
CA PRO A 443 2.44 4.06 -13.28
C PRO A 443 1.22 3.68 -12.44
N GLY A 444 0.88 4.47 -11.43
CA GLY A 444 -0.26 4.16 -10.55
C GLY A 444 -0.01 3.04 -9.54
N VAL A 445 1.11 2.31 -9.58
CA VAL A 445 1.51 1.40 -8.50
C VAL A 445 2.34 2.19 -7.48
N PRO A 446 2.13 2.01 -6.15
CA PRO A 446 2.98 2.63 -5.14
C PRO A 446 4.46 2.30 -5.39
N GLN A 447 5.22 3.28 -5.87
CA GLN A 447 6.65 3.09 -6.09
C GLN A 447 7.37 3.16 -4.75
N GLN A 448 7.89 2.02 -4.29
CA GLN A 448 9.01 2.05 -3.36
C GLN A 448 10.23 2.45 -4.19
N GLY A 449 10.84 3.58 -3.86
CA GLY A 449 11.98 4.08 -4.61
C GLY A 449 13.17 3.16 -4.38
N GLY A 450 13.37 2.17 -5.25
CA GLY A 450 14.47 1.20 -5.18
C GLY A 450 14.29 0.15 -4.09
N THR A 451 15.29 -0.73 -3.93
CA THR A 451 15.43 -1.84 -2.96
C THR A 451 15.33 -1.42 -1.48
N VAL A 452 14.86 -0.21 -1.19
CA VAL A 452 14.87 0.34 0.16
C VAL A 452 13.55 0.08 0.84
N SER A 453 13.60 -0.87 1.77
CA SER A 453 12.58 -1.05 2.80
C SER A 453 12.20 0.31 3.38
N ARG A 454 10.92 0.68 3.31
CA ARG A 454 10.44 1.90 3.97
C ARG A 454 10.31 1.63 5.45
N TYR A 455 11.07 2.34 6.27
CA TYR A 455 10.94 2.27 7.72
C TYR A 455 9.72 3.09 8.15
N ALA A 456 8.81 2.45 8.89
CA ALA A 456 7.67 3.12 9.52
C ALA A 456 7.90 3.20 11.03
N ILE A 457 7.55 4.35 11.63
CA ILE A 457 7.61 4.54 13.08
C ILE A 457 6.50 3.70 13.71
N ARG A 458 6.88 2.70 14.52
CA ARG A 458 5.98 1.80 15.22
C ARG A 458 5.53 2.37 16.57
N SER A 459 6.43 3.04 17.26
CA SER A 459 6.17 3.68 18.54
C SER A 459 7.11 4.86 18.74
N TRP A 460 6.69 5.80 19.58
CA TRP A 460 7.46 6.97 19.96
C TRP A 460 7.33 7.19 21.46
N ILE A 461 8.44 7.52 22.12
CA ILE A 461 8.45 7.88 23.54
C ILE A 461 9.34 9.10 23.76
N ARG A 462 8.92 9.94 24.71
CA ARG A 462 9.81 10.93 25.32
C ARG A 462 10.68 10.21 26.34
N ALA A 463 12.00 10.29 26.19
CA ALA A 463 12.89 9.71 27.19
C ALA A 463 12.84 10.54 28.48
N SER A 464 12.52 9.91 29.61
CA SER A 464 12.57 10.55 30.92
C SER A 464 14.01 10.54 31.43
N GLY A 465 14.75 11.63 31.19
CA GLY A 465 16.14 11.73 31.61
C GLY A 465 16.80 13.10 31.46
N ASP A 466 16.14 14.09 30.85
CA ASP A 466 16.74 15.39 30.52
C ASP A 466 16.29 16.55 31.43
N ASP A 467 15.72 16.25 32.61
CA ASP A 467 15.29 17.28 33.58
C ASP A 467 16.29 17.41 34.76
N GLU A 468 17.60 17.19 34.52
CA GLU A 468 18.68 17.57 35.46
C GLU A 468 19.22 18.99 35.22
#